data_AF-A0A935BWW4-F1
#
_entry.id   AF-A0A935BWW4-F1
#
_cell.length_a   1.000
_cell.length_b   1.000
_cell.length_c   1.000
_cell.angle_alpha   90.00
_cell.angle_beta   90.00
_cell.angle_gamma   90.00
#
_symmetry.space_group_name_H-M   'P 1'
#
loop_
_entity.id
_entity.type
_entity.pdbx_description
1 polymer ?
#
loop_
_entity_poly.entity_id
_entity_poly.type
_entity_poly.pdbx_seq_one_letter_code
_entity_poly.pdbx_strand_id
1 'polypeptide(L)'
;MPVAPDNSYSPFIMGDRPPGFVGPTNNPDPAEAMRLLRQMERNFTNSQPYVNSDNSVDPYAGYDPNAMAASEFAPQFDALNAAIKEQQSRFNTSNTDLAKMFEALAQSTLGRTGDVKSLYDSSGKQMGQNYATTANNTTKNFGDSANKLAELMQRLGIQQAAPNVFAQSQGELGRALADIAGRSQNNVDTNTALGRNEISYLGRTADTNRLAGKNAQADLLRQFQALQAQNAQKRLELISGQQSAANQYGLSISKMKQGDASSQMDQAKLELEKAKFGHQVANDEFTNSLKAQDSQYNTKDPSAALSNRAYEMFGGDATAASTATLGIIQAYQNTGGTSLPAMLAEIDNLTTSDPLTRDRYKQLALGFWLGISGK
;
A
#
# COMPACT_ATOMS: atom_id res chain seq x y z
N MET A 1 1.35 -18.60 -61.88
CA MET A 1 0.43 -17.62 -62.51
C MET A 1 -0.75 -17.42 -61.58
N PRO A 2 -1.34 -16.22 -61.46
CA PRO A 2 -1.12 -15.00 -62.25
C PRO A 2 -0.54 -13.86 -61.35
N VAL A 3 0.44 -13.03 -61.71
CA VAL A 3 0.72 -12.21 -62.91
C VAL A 3 -0.43 -11.26 -63.24
N ALA A 4 -0.08 -9.97 -63.26
CA ALA A 4 -0.89 -8.76 -63.42
C ALA A 4 -1.79 -8.73 -64.68
N PRO A 5 -2.52 -7.62 -64.89
CA PRO A 5 -1.93 -6.69 -65.86
C PRO A 5 -2.09 -5.20 -65.56
N ASP A 6 -1.14 -4.49 -66.19
CA ASP A 6 -1.00 -3.06 -66.44
C ASP A 6 -2.28 -2.30 -66.83
N ASN A 7 -2.30 -1.01 -66.48
CA ASN A 7 -2.45 0.03 -67.49
C ASN A 7 -1.94 1.40 -67.00
N SER A 8 -0.75 1.74 -67.48
CA SER A 8 -0.36 2.98 -68.17
C SER A 8 -1.32 4.17 -68.08
N TYR A 9 -0.83 5.36 -67.67
CA TYR A 9 -0.85 6.63 -68.42
C TYR A 9 -0.48 7.80 -67.47
N SER A 10 0.71 8.38 -67.67
CA SER A 10 0.95 9.81 -67.43
C SER A 10 0.87 10.50 -68.78
N PRO A 11 0.07 11.57 -68.92
CA PRO A 11 0.66 12.86 -69.24
C PRO A 11 -0.11 14.09 -68.70
N PHE A 12 0.65 15.09 -68.27
CA PHE A 12 0.35 16.53 -68.29
C PHE A 12 -1.11 17.00 -68.42
N ILE A 13 -1.62 17.69 -67.38
CA ILE A 13 -2.42 18.91 -67.55
C ILE A 13 -1.85 19.99 -66.60
N MET A 14 -1.22 20.99 -67.22
CA MET A 14 -0.97 22.30 -66.64
C MET A 14 -2.31 23.00 -66.36
N GLY A 15 -2.41 23.64 -65.19
CA GLY A 15 -3.49 24.57 -64.85
C GLY A 15 -2.94 25.77 -64.09
N ASP A 16 -2.74 26.85 -64.83
CA ASP A 16 -2.76 28.27 -64.47
C ASP A 16 -1.79 28.85 -63.41
N ARG A 17 -0.74 29.50 -63.95
CA ARG A 17 -0.01 30.61 -63.33
C ARG A 17 -0.91 31.85 -63.17
N PRO A 18 -0.89 32.52 -62.01
CA PRO A 18 -1.11 33.96 -61.94
C PRO A 18 0.20 34.73 -62.19
N PRO A 19 0.13 35.96 -62.73
CA PRO A 19 1.25 36.67 -63.35
C PRO A 19 2.08 37.48 -62.34
N GLY A 20 3.39 37.59 -62.58
CA GLY A 20 4.21 38.69 -62.05
C GLY A 20 5.25 38.36 -60.98
N PHE A 21 6.10 37.36 -61.16
CA PHE A 21 7.40 37.33 -60.48
C PHE A 21 8.41 38.11 -61.35
N VAL A 22 8.41 39.42 -61.19
CA VAL A 22 9.51 40.30 -61.63
C VAL A 22 10.55 40.22 -60.53
N GLY A 23 11.77 39.77 -60.85
CA GLY A 23 12.86 39.75 -59.87
C GLY A 23 13.09 41.14 -59.28
N PRO A 24 13.45 41.28 -57.99
CA PRO A 24 13.72 42.59 -57.42
C PRO A 24 15.03 43.13 -58.01
N THR A 25 14.87 43.99 -59.02
CA THR A 25 15.77 45.09 -59.31
C THR A 25 15.84 46.03 -58.10
N ASN A 26 17.06 46.36 -57.68
CA ASN A 26 17.52 47.54 -56.96
C ASN A 26 16.49 48.41 -56.19
N ASN A 27 16.78 48.58 -54.89
CA ASN A 27 16.13 49.42 -53.86
C ASN A 27 14.88 48.83 -53.16
N PRO A 28 15.02 48.21 -51.97
CA PRO A 28 13.89 48.04 -51.09
C PRO A 28 13.46 49.41 -50.53
N ASP A 29 12.17 49.71 -50.65
CA ASP A 29 11.49 50.85 -50.03
C ASP A 29 11.75 50.81 -48.50
N PRO A 30 12.21 51.92 -47.86
CA PRO A 30 12.41 51.99 -46.41
C PRO A 30 11.19 51.52 -45.59
N ALA A 31 9.98 51.65 -46.14
CA ALA A 31 8.75 51.18 -45.50
C ALA A 31 8.62 49.66 -45.46
N GLU A 32 9.12 48.93 -46.46
CA GLU A 32 9.15 47.46 -46.49
C GLU A 32 10.26 46.91 -45.60
N ALA A 33 11.44 47.54 -45.59
CA ALA A 33 12.52 47.18 -44.67
C ALA A 33 12.09 47.37 -43.21
N MET A 34 11.40 48.48 -42.88
CA MET A 34 10.83 48.73 -41.55
C MET A 34 9.69 47.77 -41.18
N ARG A 35 8.93 47.25 -42.17
CA ARG A 35 7.91 46.22 -41.93
C ARG A 35 8.54 44.87 -41.64
N LEU A 36 9.59 44.50 -42.38
CA LEU A 36 10.37 43.29 -42.17
C LEU A 36 11.10 43.35 -40.83
N LEU A 37 11.66 44.51 -40.45
CA LEU A 37 12.30 44.74 -39.16
C LEU A 37 11.28 44.67 -38.01
N ARG A 38 10.09 45.27 -38.14
CA ARG A 38 9.00 45.12 -37.14
C ARG A 38 8.41 43.71 -37.07
N GLN A 39 8.53 42.93 -38.15
CA GLN A 39 8.12 41.53 -38.19
C GLN A 39 9.18 40.63 -37.55
N MET A 40 10.48 40.94 -37.75
CA MET A 40 11.59 40.32 -37.04
C MET A 40 11.61 40.69 -35.56
N GLU A 41 11.36 41.94 -35.17
CA GLU A 41 11.20 42.38 -33.78
C GLU A 41 10.01 41.72 -33.10
N ARG A 42 8.86 41.56 -33.78
CA ARG A 42 7.72 40.78 -33.27
C ARG A 42 8.05 39.30 -33.12
N ASN A 43 8.81 38.72 -34.03
CA ASN A 43 9.27 37.34 -33.91
C ASN A 43 10.33 37.19 -32.80
N PHE A 44 11.13 38.22 -32.52
CA PHE A 44 12.12 38.24 -31.42
C PHE A 44 11.49 38.48 -30.04
N THR A 45 10.44 39.32 -29.95
CA THR A 45 9.69 39.55 -28.70
C THR A 45 8.72 38.42 -28.37
N ASN A 46 8.19 37.69 -29.36
CA ASN A 46 7.41 36.46 -29.16
C ASN A 46 8.26 35.18 -29.07
N SER A 47 9.59 35.26 -29.22
CA SER A 47 10.52 34.15 -28.98
C SER A 47 11.36 34.34 -27.72
N GLN A 48 10.79 35.01 -26.73
CA GLN A 48 11.16 34.79 -25.34
C GLN A 48 10.18 33.77 -24.75
N PRO A 49 10.50 32.47 -24.70
CA PRO A 49 10.27 31.81 -23.44
C PRO A 49 11.31 32.40 -22.49
N TYR A 50 10.93 33.43 -21.73
CA TYR A 50 11.28 33.37 -20.32
C TYR A 50 10.66 32.05 -19.85
N VAL A 51 11.46 30.99 -19.91
CA VAL A 51 11.21 29.82 -19.10
C VAL A 51 11.29 30.39 -17.70
N ASN A 52 10.12 30.66 -17.13
CA ASN A 52 9.97 30.76 -15.70
C ASN A 52 10.55 29.43 -15.20
N SER A 53 11.79 29.45 -14.70
CA SER A 53 12.49 28.28 -14.17
C SER A 53 11.89 27.81 -12.84
N ASP A 54 10.62 28.08 -12.62
CA ASP A 54 9.87 27.87 -11.38
C ASP A 54 8.57 27.09 -11.62
N ASN A 55 8.32 26.62 -12.84
CA ASN A 55 7.27 25.64 -13.13
C ASN A 55 7.84 24.39 -13.79
N SER A 56 8.92 23.84 -13.23
CA SER A 56 9.16 22.41 -13.39
C SER A 56 8.03 21.68 -12.64
N VAL A 57 6.88 21.51 -13.28
CA VAL A 57 5.96 20.45 -12.87
C VAL A 57 6.77 19.19 -13.08
N ASP A 58 7.34 18.65 -12.01
CA ASP A 58 8.04 17.38 -12.03
C ASP A 58 7.10 16.38 -12.72
N PRO A 59 7.41 15.87 -13.93
CA PRO A 59 6.54 14.94 -14.63
C PRO A 59 6.34 13.64 -13.84
N TYR A 60 7.16 13.44 -12.79
CA TYR A 60 7.06 12.34 -11.84
C TYR A 60 6.32 12.69 -10.54
N ALA A 61 5.78 13.91 -10.38
CA ALA A 61 5.03 14.35 -9.19
C ALA A 61 3.77 13.51 -8.92
N GLY A 62 3.25 12.83 -9.96
CA GLY A 62 2.12 11.89 -9.84
C GLY A 62 2.51 10.46 -9.41
N TYR A 63 3.80 10.13 -9.34
CA TYR A 63 4.28 8.79 -8.97
C TYR A 63 4.74 8.80 -7.51
N ASP A 64 3.83 8.48 -6.59
CA ASP A 64 4.17 8.24 -5.18
C ASP A 64 4.59 6.76 -5.00
N PRO A 65 5.88 6.48 -4.68
CA PRO A 65 6.36 5.12 -4.45
C PRO A 65 5.58 4.35 -3.38
N ASN A 66 5.11 5.05 -2.35
CA ASN A 66 4.35 4.44 -1.26
C ASN A 66 2.94 4.07 -1.72
N ALA A 67 2.30 4.90 -2.53
CA ALA A 67 0.96 4.64 -3.08
C ALA A 67 1.00 3.48 -4.09
N MET A 68 2.04 3.40 -4.92
CA MET A 68 2.23 2.28 -5.86
C MET A 68 2.43 0.96 -5.12
N ALA A 69 3.31 0.93 -4.12
CA ALA A 69 3.51 -0.25 -3.28
C ALA A 69 2.25 -0.61 -2.46
N ALA A 70 1.53 0.38 -1.94
CA ALA A 70 0.27 0.14 -1.25
C ALA A 70 -0.77 -0.51 -2.16
N SER A 71 -0.89 -0.08 -3.42
CA SER A 71 -1.81 -0.67 -4.39
C SER A 71 -1.42 -2.10 -4.79
N GLU A 72 -0.13 -2.41 -4.88
CA GLU A 72 0.35 -3.76 -5.20
C GLU A 72 0.09 -4.77 -4.08
N PHE A 73 0.18 -4.32 -2.81
CA PHE A 73 0.03 -5.16 -1.62
C PHE A 73 -1.39 -5.16 -1.02
N ALA A 74 -2.26 -4.25 -1.45
CA ALA A 74 -3.64 -4.14 -0.96
C ALA A 74 -4.44 -5.45 -1.06
N PRO A 75 -4.43 -6.20 -2.18
CA PRO A 75 -5.15 -7.47 -2.28
C PRO A 75 -4.70 -8.52 -1.26
N GLN A 76 -3.41 -8.54 -0.91
CA GLN A 76 -2.81 -9.48 0.03
C GLN A 76 -3.20 -9.12 1.47
N PHE A 77 -3.24 -7.83 1.81
CA PHE A 77 -3.79 -7.37 3.09
C PHE A 77 -5.29 -7.64 3.22
N ASP A 78 -6.06 -7.43 2.15
CA ASP A 78 -7.50 -7.71 2.14
C ASP A 78 -7.78 -9.21 2.30
N ALA A 79 -7.05 -10.07 1.59
CA ALA A 79 -7.14 -11.52 1.74
C ALA A 79 -6.76 -11.95 3.17
N LEU A 80 -5.71 -11.38 3.76
CA LEU A 80 -5.31 -11.68 5.15
C LEU A 80 -6.39 -11.22 6.14
N ASN A 81 -6.95 -10.03 5.97
CA ASN A 81 -8.02 -9.50 6.81
C ASN A 81 -9.30 -10.35 6.72
N ALA A 82 -9.65 -10.80 5.51
CA ALA A 82 -10.77 -11.71 5.29
C ALA A 82 -10.54 -13.06 5.98
N ALA A 83 -9.35 -13.64 5.84
CA ALA A 83 -8.98 -14.89 6.50
C ALA A 83 -9.01 -14.77 8.03
N ILE A 84 -8.53 -13.67 8.61
CA ILE A 84 -8.60 -13.41 10.06
C ILE A 84 -10.05 -13.37 10.53
N LYS A 85 -10.94 -12.65 9.82
CA LYS A 85 -12.37 -12.57 10.15
C LYS A 85 -13.03 -13.93 10.10
N GLU A 86 -12.75 -14.71 9.06
CA GLU A 86 -13.29 -16.06 8.90
C GLU A 86 -12.82 -16.99 10.03
N GLN A 87 -11.52 -16.96 10.36
CA GLN A 87 -10.95 -17.75 11.45
C GLN A 87 -11.58 -17.39 12.81
N GLN A 88 -11.79 -16.09 13.07
CA GLN A 88 -12.45 -15.65 14.30
C GLN A 88 -13.91 -16.10 14.37
N SER A 89 -14.64 -16.04 13.25
CA SER A 89 -16.01 -16.56 13.16
C SER A 89 -16.06 -18.07 13.42
N ARG A 90 -15.18 -18.84 12.77
CA ARG A 90 -15.06 -20.29 12.97
C ARG A 90 -14.73 -20.63 14.42
N PHE A 91 -13.77 -19.92 15.02
CA PHE A 91 -13.43 -20.10 16.44
C PHE A 91 -14.63 -19.86 17.35
N ASN A 92 -15.35 -18.75 17.20
CA ASN A 92 -16.50 -18.43 18.05
C ASN A 92 -17.59 -19.49 17.96
N THR A 93 -17.89 -19.97 16.75
CA THR A 93 -18.84 -21.05 16.50
C THR A 93 -18.37 -22.35 17.14
N SER A 94 -17.15 -22.81 16.82
CA SER A 94 -16.60 -24.06 17.36
C SER A 94 -16.49 -24.04 18.89
N ASN A 95 -16.11 -22.90 19.48
CA ASN A 95 -16.02 -22.76 20.94
C ASN A 95 -17.40 -22.88 21.61
N THR A 96 -18.43 -22.30 20.99
CA THR A 96 -19.82 -22.39 21.46
C THR A 96 -20.37 -23.81 21.32
N ASP A 97 -20.10 -24.45 20.18
CA ASP A 97 -20.58 -25.81 19.91
C ASP A 97 -19.91 -26.84 20.83
N LEU A 98 -18.60 -26.70 21.09
CA LEU A 98 -17.91 -27.51 22.10
C LEU A 98 -18.55 -27.35 23.48
N ALA A 99 -18.83 -26.11 23.91
CA ALA A 99 -19.50 -25.85 25.19
C ALA A 99 -20.83 -26.60 25.29
N LYS A 100 -21.67 -26.45 24.26
CA LYS A 100 -22.99 -27.05 24.18
C LYS A 100 -22.92 -28.58 24.15
N MET A 101 -21.98 -29.16 23.40
CA MET A 101 -21.83 -30.60 23.28
C MET A 101 -21.49 -31.24 24.63
N PHE A 102 -20.50 -30.69 25.35
CA PHE A 102 -20.09 -31.24 26.64
C PHE A 102 -21.12 -30.98 27.75
N GLU A 103 -21.81 -29.84 27.72
CA GLU A 103 -22.93 -29.60 28.64
C GLU A 103 -24.10 -30.53 28.35
N ALA A 104 -24.44 -30.79 27.08
CA ALA A 104 -25.47 -31.75 26.69
C ALA A 104 -25.09 -33.18 27.13
N LEU A 105 -23.82 -33.57 27.03
CA LEU A 105 -23.34 -34.85 27.54
C LEU A 105 -23.46 -34.94 29.07
N ALA A 106 -23.11 -33.88 29.80
CA ALA A 106 -23.29 -33.80 31.24
C ALA A 106 -24.77 -33.89 31.65
N GLN A 107 -25.65 -33.17 30.94
CA GLN A 107 -27.10 -33.21 31.16
C GLN A 107 -27.70 -34.57 30.83
N SER A 108 -27.29 -35.20 29.74
CA SER A 108 -27.71 -36.57 29.38
C SER A 108 -27.32 -37.56 30.48
N THR A 109 -26.10 -37.43 31.02
CA THR A 109 -25.63 -38.26 32.14
C THR A 109 -26.49 -38.05 33.39
N LEU A 110 -26.79 -36.79 33.75
CA LEU A 110 -27.65 -36.47 34.89
C LEU A 110 -29.11 -36.90 34.67
N GLY A 111 -29.61 -36.85 33.43
CA GLY A 111 -30.96 -37.28 33.07
C GLY A 111 -31.24 -38.73 33.44
N ARG A 112 -30.22 -39.60 33.43
CA ARG A 112 -30.31 -41.00 33.84
C ARG A 112 -30.55 -41.20 35.35
N THR A 113 -30.43 -40.16 36.16
CA THR A 113 -30.65 -40.22 37.62
C THR A 113 -32.07 -40.72 37.95
N GLY A 114 -33.07 -40.29 37.18
CA GLY A 114 -34.46 -40.72 37.37
C GLY A 114 -34.63 -42.22 37.13
N ASP A 115 -34.07 -42.73 36.05
CA ASP A 115 -34.13 -44.15 35.67
C ASP A 115 -33.42 -45.03 36.70
N VAL A 116 -32.21 -44.63 37.13
CA VAL A 116 -31.45 -45.33 38.17
C VAL A 116 -32.24 -45.35 39.47
N LYS A 117 -32.78 -44.21 39.89
CA LYS A 117 -33.59 -44.14 41.11
C LYS A 117 -34.80 -45.08 41.02
N SER A 118 -35.52 -45.06 39.91
CA SER A 118 -36.69 -45.93 39.67
C SER A 118 -36.33 -47.41 39.73
N LEU A 119 -35.20 -47.79 39.11
CA LEU A 119 -34.70 -49.16 39.11
C LEU A 119 -34.41 -49.66 40.53
N TYR A 120 -33.66 -48.90 41.33
CA TYR A 120 -33.31 -49.29 42.70
C TYR A 120 -34.52 -49.23 43.64
N ASP A 121 -35.41 -48.24 43.52
CA ASP A 121 -36.65 -48.18 44.29
C ASP A 121 -37.54 -49.41 44.01
N SER A 122 -37.69 -49.78 42.73
CA SER A 122 -38.46 -50.95 42.31
C SER A 122 -37.83 -52.26 42.83
N SER A 123 -36.52 -52.41 42.67
CA SER A 123 -35.78 -53.57 43.16
C SER A 123 -35.90 -53.72 44.68
N GLY A 124 -35.77 -52.62 45.43
CA GLY A 124 -35.92 -52.61 46.88
C GLY A 124 -37.32 -53.04 47.34
N LYS A 125 -38.37 -52.56 46.66
CA LYS A 125 -39.75 -53.01 46.92
C LYS A 125 -39.93 -54.50 46.65
N GLN A 126 -39.41 -55.00 45.54
CA GLN A 126 -39.48 -56.42 45.19
C GLN A 126 -38.73 -57.30 46.21
N MET A 127 -37.55 -56.87 46.67
CA MET A 127 -36.81 -57.54 47.75
C MET A 127 -37.66 -57.63 49.02
N GLY A 128 -38.24 -56.51 49.47
CA GLY A 128 -39.11 -56.49 50.65
C GLY A 128 -40.30 -57.43 50.52
N GLN A 129 -40.96 -57.47 49.36
CA GLN A 129 -42.08 -58.37 49.08
C GLN A 129 -41.67 -59.85 49.08
N ASN A 130 -40.51 -60.18 48.52
CA ASN A 130 -39.98 -61.54 48.52
C ASN A 130 -39.73 -62.03 49.95
N TYR A 131 -39.10 -61.20 50.80
CA TYR A 131 -38.88 -61.54 52.21
C TYR A 131 -40.18 -61.66 53.01
N ALA A 132 -41.16 -60.77 52.77
CA ALA A 132 -42.48 -60.89 53.38
C ALA A 132 -43.17 -62.21 52.98
N THR A 133 -43.06 -62.61 51.71
CA THR A 133 -43.58 -63.89 51.21
C THR A 133 -42.87 -65.07 51.88
N THR A 134 -41.54 -65.02 52.01
CA THR A 134 -40.77 -66.05 52.73
C THR A 134 -41.19 -66.14 54.20
N ALA A 135 -41.37 -65.01 54.90
CA ALA A 135 -41.83 -64.98 56.29
C ALA A 135 -43.23 -65.61 56.45
N ASN A 136 -44.15 -65.30 55.53
CA ASN A 136 -45.50 -65.88 55.51
C ASN A 136 -45.46 -67.39 55.27
N ASN A 137 -44.64 -67.85 54.31
CA ASN A 137 -44.46 -69.27 54.03
C ASN A 137 -43.81 -70.01 55.19
N THR A 138 -42.83 -69.42 55.87
CA THR A 138 -42.22 -69.99 57.08
C THR A 138 -43.26 -70.15 58.18
N THR A 139 -44.04 -69.10 58.46
CA THR A 139 -45.13 -69.15 59.45
C THR A 139 -46.13 -70.27 59.12
N LYS A 140 -46.55 -70.35 57.84
CA LYS A 140 -47.48 -71.40 57.39
C LYS A 140 -46.89 -72.80 57.57
N ASN A 141 -45.65 -73.03 57.14
CA ASN A 141 -45.00 -74.33 57.25
C ASN A 141 -44.82 -74.78 58.71
N PHE A 142 -44.48 -73.85 59.62
CA PHE A 142 -44.42 -74.14 61.06
C PHE A 142 -45.80 -74.46 61.64
N GLY A 143 -46.85 -73.72 61.23
CA GLY A 143 -48.23 -74.03 61.62
C GLY A 143 -48.70 -75.40 61.14
N ASP A 144 -48.45 -75.73 59.87
CA ASP A 144 -48.80 -77.04 59.29
C ASP A 144 -48.02 -78.18 59.97
N SER A 145 -46.75 -77.94 60.32
CA SER A 145 -45.93 -78.91 61.05
C SER A 145 -46.41 -79.10 62.49
N ALA A 146 -46.81 -78.03 63.17
CA ALA A 146 -47.37 -78.09 64.52
C ALA A 146 -48.68 -78.88 64.54
N ASN A 147 -49.57 -78.68 63.54
CA ASN A 147 -50.80 -79.45 63.42
C ASN A 147 -50.53 -80.95 63.24
N LYS A 148 -49.62 -81.32 62.34
CA LYS A 148 -49.21 -82.72 62.13
C LYS A 148 -48.59 -83.34 63.37
N LEU A 149 -47.77 -82.57 64.10
CA LEU A 149 -47.17 -83.02 65.35
C LEU A 149 -48.26 -83.27 66.41
N ALA A 150 -49.24 -82.38 66.53
CA ALA A 150 -50.38 -82.54 67.45
C ALA A 150 -51.14 -83.85 67.20
N GLU A 151 -51.48 -84.11 65.94
CA GLU A 151 -52.17 -85.35 65.53
C GLU A 151 -51.36 -86.60 65.88
N LEU A 152 -50.04 -86.56 65.67
CA LEU A 152 -49.15 -87.68 65.91
C LEU A 152 -48.96 -87.94 67.41
N MET A 153 -48.80 -86.90 68.22
CA MET A 153 -48.74 -87.02 69.69
C MET A 153 -50.05 -87.54 70.28
N GLN A 154 -51.19 -87.16 69.70
CA GLN A 154 -52.50 -87.69 70.10
C GLN A 154 -52.62 -89.18 69.78
N ARG A 155 -52.19 -89.62 68.58
CA ARG A 155 -52.16 -91.04 68.18
C ARG A 155 -51.26 -91.90 69.06
N LEU A 156 -50.13 -91.36 69.50
CA LEU A 156 -49.16 -92.07 70.33
C LEU A 156 -49.45 -92.00 71.84
N GLY A 157 -50.47 -91.24 72.28
CA GLY A 157 -50.82 -91.11 73.69
C GLY A 157 -49.79 -90.32 74.53
N ILE A 158 -48.93 -89.52 73.91
CA ILE A 158 -47.83 -88.78 74.57
C ILE A 158 -48.18 -87.30 74.82
N GLN A 159 -49.46 -86.98 75.02
CA GLN A 159 -49.92 -85.58 75.11
C GLN A 159 -49.26 -84.78 76.25
N GLN A 160 -48.73 -85.45 77.29
CA GLN A 160 -47.99 -84.78 78.37
C GLN A 160 -46.68 -84.10 77.90
N ALA A 161 -46.07 -84.55 76.81
CA ALA A 161 -44.86 -83.94 76.25
C ALA A 161 -45.17 -82.75 75.30
N ALA A 162 -46.43 -82.61 74.87
CA ALA A 162 -46.85 -81.64 73.85
C ALA A 162 -46.49 -80.18 74.18
N PRO A 163 -46.68 -79.67 75.42
CA PRO A 163 -46.40 -78.28 75.74
C PRO A 163 -44.94 -77.88 75.46
N ASN A 164 -43.98 -78.75 75.81
CA ASN A 164 -42.56 -78.47 75.65
C ASN A 164 -42.15 -78.46 74.18
N VAL A 165 -42.67 -79.38 73.36
CA VAL A 165 -42.34 -79.45 71.94
C VAL A 165 -42.96 -78.28 71.17
N PHE A 166 -44.20 -77.88 71.50
CA PHE A 166 -44.82 -76.70 70.90
C PHE A 166 -44.12 -75.39 71.29
N ALA A 167 -43.71 -75.25 72.56
CA ALA A 167 -42.95 -74.08 73.01
C ALA A 167 -41.60 -73.97 72.29
N GLN A 168 -40.89 -75.09 72.10
CA GLN A 168 -39.64 -75.11 71.34
C GLN A 168 -39.87 -74.73 69.86
N SER A 169 -40.89 -75.30 69.23
CA SER A 169 -41.25 -74.98 67.84
C SER A 169 -41.59 -73.51 67.63
N GLN A 170 -42.34 -72.89 68.56
CA GLN A 170 -42.60 -71.45 68.49
C GLN A 170 -41.35 -70.60 68.69
N GLY A 171 -40.44 -71.00 69.59
CA GLY A 171 -39.15 -70.34 69.76
C GLY A 171 -38.29 -70.37 68.49
N GLU A 172 -38.29 -71.50 67.78
CA GLU A 172 -37.60 -71.65 66.49
C GLU A 172 -38.25 -70.81 65.38
N LEU A 173 -39.58 -70.75 65.31
CA LEU A 173 -40.30 -69.85 64.40
C LEU A 173 -39.91 -68.39 64.65
N GLY A 174 -39.94 -67.95 65.91
CA GLY A 174 -39.55 -66.59 66.29
C GLY A 174 -38.13 -66.23 65.85
N ARG A 175 -37.18 -67.15 66.03
CA ARG A 175 -35.79 -66.97 65.55
C ARG A 175 -35.71 -66.91 64.03
N ALA A 176 -36.42 -67.79 63.32
CA ALA A 176 -36.43 -67.80 61.87
C ALA A 176 -37.02 -66.51 61.28
N LEU A 177 -38.13 -66.02 61.85
CA LEU A 177 -38.74 -64.75 61.44
C LEU A 177 -37.83 -63.55 61.74
N ALA A 178 -37.14 -63.55 62.87
CA ALA A 178 -36.16 -62.52 63.21
C ALA A 178 -34.97 -62.50 62.22
N ASP A 179 -34.44 -63.67 61.84
CA ASP A 179 -33.38 -63.78 60.83
C ASP A 179 -33.86 -63.29 59.45
N ILE A 180 -35.06 -63.70 59.03
CA ILE A 180 -35.66 -63.24 57.77
C ILE A 180 -35.84 -61.71 57.77
N ALA A 181 -36.34 -61.14 58.87
CA ALA A 181 -36.52 -59.70 59.01
C ALA A 181 -35.17 -58.94 58.98
N GLY A 182 -34.15 -59.45 59.68
CA GLY A 182 -32.81 -58.87 59.67
C GLY A 182 -32.18 -58.88 58.28
N ARG A 183 -32.28 -60.00 57.55
CA ARG A 183 -31.81 -60.10 56.16
C ARG A 183 -32.58 -59.18 55.22
N SER A 184 -33.89 -59.08 55.40
CA SER A 184 -34.75 -58.19 54.62
C SER A 184 -34.30 -56.74 54.73
N GLN A 185 -34.15 -56.25 55.96
CA GLN A 185 -33.73 -54.88 56.22
C GLN A 185 -32.33 -54.61 55.63
N ASN A 186 -31.36 -55.49 55.93
CA ASN A 186 -29.98 -55.33 55.43
C ASN A 186 -29.91 -55.28 53.91
N ASN A 187 -30.68 -56.11 53.20
CA ASN A 187 -30.64 -56.14 51.74
C ASN A 187 -31.36 -54.94 51.11
N VAL A 188 -32.49 -54.49 51.69
CA VAL A 188 -33.17 -53.27 51.23
C VAL A 188 -32.30 -52.03 51.47
N ASP A 189 -31.64 -51.94 52.62
CA ASP A 189 -30.72 -50.84 52.93
C ASP A 189 -29.49 -50.86 52.02
N THR A 190 -28.91 -52.04 51.77
CA THR A 190 -27.80 -52.21 50.83
C THR A 190 -28.20 -51.77 49.42
N ASN A 191 -29.37 -52.20 48.94
CA ASN A 191 -29.89 -51.79 47.64
C ASN A 191 -30.11 -50.27 47.55
N THR A 192 -30.62 -49.67 48.63
CA THR A 192 -30.79 -48.20 48.72
C THR A 192 -29.44 -47.48 48.67
N ALA A 193 -28.43 -48.00 49.37
CA ALA A 193 -27.07 -47.44 49.36
C ALA A 193 -26.42 -47.55 47.98
N LEU A 194 -26.58 -48.68 47.30
CA LEU A 194 -26.10 -48.87 45.92
C LEU A 194 -26.75 -47.87 44.97
N GLY A 195 -28.06 -47.63 45.08
CA GLY A 195 -28.74 -46.62 44.28
C GLY A 195 -28.22 -45.21 44.51
N ARG A 196 -27.95 -44.82 45.76
CA ARG A 196 -27.33 -43.52 46.08
C ARG A 196 -25.92 -43.39 45.51
N ASN A 197 -25.12 -44.46 45.59
CA ASN A 197 -23.76 -44.49 45.05
C ASN A 197 -23.75 -44.34 43.53
N GLU A 198 -24.67 -45.00 42.83
CA GLU A 198 -24.80 -44.90 41.37
C GLU A 198 -25.20 -43.49 40.94
N ILE A 199 -26.16 -42.87 41.64
CA ILE A 199 -26.55 -41.47 41.38
C ILE A 199 -25.37 -40.52 41.63
N SER A 200 -24.59 -40.74 42.69
CA SER A 200 -23.38 -39.96 42.96
C SER A 200 -22.32 -40.14 41.87
N TYR A 201 -22.17 -41.36 41.34
CA TYR A 201 -21.28 -41.66 40.22
C TYR A 201 -21.70 -40.91 38.94
N LEU A 202 -23.00 -40.89 38.61
CA LEU A 202 -23.51 -40.10 37.49
C LEU A 202 -23.23 -38.61 37.66
N GLY A 203 -23.40 -38.07 38.88
CA GLY A 203 -23.03 -36.69 39.21
C GLY A 203 -21.56 -36.37 38.92
N ARG A 204 -20.64 -37.20 39.44
CA ARG A 204 -19.19 -37.04 39.19
C ARG A 204 -18.83 -37.18 37.71
N THR A 205 -19.50 -38.08 36.99
CA THR A 205 -19.28 -38.26 35.55
C THR A 205 -19.75 -37.03 34.77
N ALA A 206 -20.88 -36.44 35.13
CA ALA A 206 -21.36 -35.20 34.53
C ALA A 206 -20.39 -34.04 34.75
N ASP A 207 -19.84 -33.89 35.95
CA ASP A 207 -18.84 -32.86 36.24
C ASP A 207 -17.53 -33.10 35.49
N THR A 208 -17.13 -34.36 35.32
CA THR A 208 -15.97 -34.74 34.50
C THR A 208 -16.18 -34.34 33.04
N ASN A 209 -17.38 -34.56 32.49
CA ASN A 209 -17.74 -34.15 31.14
C ASN A 209 -17.67 -32.62 30.98
N ARG A 210 -18.15 -31.85 31.96
CA ARG A 210 -18.02 -30.38 31.96
C ARG A 210 -16.56 -29.93 31.99
N LEU A 211 -15.74 -30.58 32.81
CA LEU A 211 -14.31 -30.28 32.89
C LEU A 211 -13.59 -30.60 31.57
N ALA A 212 -13.89 -31.75 30.95
CA ALA A 212 -13.37 -32.12 29.64
C ALA A 212 -13.74 -31.07 28.57
N GLY A 213 -14.97 -30.57 28.60
CA GLY A 213 -15.39 -29.47 27.73
C GLY A 213 -14.62 -28.18 27.92
N LYS A 214 -14.40 -27.76 29.17
CA LYS A 214 -13.57 -26.59 29.48
C LYS A 214 -12.12 -26.76 28.99
N ASN A 215 -11.55 -27.96 29.13
CA ASN A 215 -10.21 -28.25 28.64
C ASN A 215 -10.15 -28.19 27.10
N ALA A 216 -11.14 -28.76 26.40
CA ALA A 216 -11.23 -28.67 24.95
C ALA A 216 -11.37 -27.23 24.45
N GLN A 217 -12.16 -26.40 25.14
CA GLN A 217 -12.26 -24.96 24.84
C GLN A 217 -10.92 -24.23 25.04
N ALA A 218 -10.20 -24.56 26.12
CA ALA A 218 -8.88 -23.99 26.37
C ALA A 218 -7.86 -24.37 25.28
N ASP A 219 -7.89 -25.62 24.81
CA ASP A 219 -7.03 -26.07 23.71
C ASP A 219 -7.38 -25.39 22.38
N LEU A 220 -8.67 -25.23 22.09
CA LEU A 220 -9.12 -24.48 20.92
C LEU A 220 -8.65 -23.01 20.99
N LEU A 221 -8.73 -22.39 22.17
CA LEU A 221 -8.24 -21.02 22.38
C LEU A 221 -6.73 -20.92 22.16
N ARG A 222 -5.93 -21.88 22.64
CA ARG A 222 -4.49 -21.91 22.38
C ARG A 222 -4.18 -22.02 20.89
N GLN A 223 -4.89 -22.89 20.17
CA GLN A 223 -4.73 -23.02 18.71
C GLN A 223 -5.10 -21.72 17.99
N PHE A 224 -6.18 -21.07 18.41
CA PHE A 224 -6.60 -19.79 17.86
C PHE A 224 -5.57 -18.68 18.12
N GLN A 225 -4.99 -18.61 19.32
CA GLN A 225 -3.92 -17.66 19.65
C GLN A 225 -2.66 -17.90 18.81
N ALA A 226 -2.28 -19.18 18.57
CA ALA A 226 -1.16 -19.52 17.69
C ALA A 226 -1.42 -19.08 16.25
N LEU A 227 -2.64 -19.27 15.74
CA LEU A 227 -3.05 -18.77 14.42
C LEU A 227 -3.02 -17.24 14.34
N GLN A 228 -3.46 -16.53 15.39
CA GLN A 228 -3.34 -15.08 15.44
C GLN A 228 -1.88 -14.62 15.39
N ALA A 229 -0.97 -15.30 16.08
CA ALA A 229 0.46 -15.00 16.03
C ALA A 229 1.03 -15.21 14.62
N GLN A 230 0.65 -16.30 13.93
CA GLN A 230 1.04 -16.52 12.53
C GLN A 230 0.49 -15.45 11.58
N ASN A 231 -0.76 -15.03 11.76
CA ASN A 231 -1.34 -13.95 10.96
C ASN A 231 -0.63 -12.61 11.22
N ALA A 232 -0.22 -12.34 12.46
CA ALA A 232 0.58 -11.16 12.80
C ALA A 232 1.96 -11.20 12.12
N GLN A 233 2.63 -12.36 12.10
CA GLN A 233 3.88 -12.55 11.37
C GLN A 233 3.71 -12.30 9.86
N LYS A 234 2.70 -12.90 9.23
CA LYS A 234 2.38 -12.65 7.81
C LYS A 234 2.09 -11.17 7.53
N ARG A 235 1.41 -10.48 8.44
CA ARG A 235 1.16 -9.04 8.31
C ARG A 235 2.47 -8.24 8.33
N LEU A 236 3.41 -8.58 9.21
CA LEU A 236 4.72 -7.94 9.27
C LEU A 236 5.54 -8.22 7.99
N GLU A 237 5.48 -9.44 7.46
CA GLU A 237 6.11 -9.80 6.17
C GLU A 237 5.55 -8.96 5.02
N LEU A 238 4.22 -8.79 4.95
CA LEU A 238 3.58 -7.94 3.94
C LEU A 238 3.98 -6.46 4.09
N ILE A 239 4.05 -5.94 5.33
CA ILE A 239 4.51 -4.56 5.59
C ILE A 239 5.96 -4.39 5.13
N SER A 240 6.84 -5.34 5.48
CA SER A 240 8.25 -5.33 5.06
C SER A 240 8.40 -5.41 3.53
N GLY A 241 7.60 -6.25 2.89
CA GLY A 241 7.53 -6.37 1.44
C GLY A 241 7.07 -5.07 0.76
N GLN A 242 5.99 -4.47 1.26
CA GLN A 242 5.49 -3.18 0.78
C GLN A 242 6.54 -2.08 0.93
N GLN A 243 7.24 -2.02 2.06
CA GLN A 243 8.28 -1.01 2.31
C GLN A 243 9.48 -1.21 1.38
N SER A 244 9.85 -2.47 1.10
CA SER A 244 10.90 -2.82 0.14
C SER A 244 10.51 -2.46 -1.29
N ALA A 245 9.25 -2.70 -1.69
CA ALA A 245 8.71 -2.31 -2.99
C ALA A 245 8.66 -0.78 -3.14
N ALA A 246 8.23 -0.05 -2.11
CA ALA A 246 8.25 1.41 -2.09
C ALA A 246 9.67 1.97 -2.29
N ASN A 247 10.67 1.36 -1.63
CA ASN A 247 12.06 1.74 -1.83
C ASN A 247 12.54 1.47 -3.26
N GLN A 248 12.15 0.33 -3.86
CA GLN A 248 12.49 0.01 -5.25
C GLN A 248 11.83 0.97 -6.25
N TYR A 249 10.56 1.33 -6.04
CA TYR A 249 9.87 2.35 -6.84
C TYR A 249 10.52 3.73 -6.67
N GLY A 250 10.91 4.11 -5.45
CA GLY A 250 11.62 5.36 -5.21
C GLY A 250 12.97 5.42 -5.92
N LEU A 251 13.72 4.31 -5.92
CA LEU A 251 14.98 4.17 -6.66
C LEU A 251 14.78 4.19 -8.18
N SER A 252 13.75 3.52 -8.71
CA SER A 252 13.47 3.51 -10.15
C SER A 252 13.02 4.89 -10.64
N ILE A 253 12.15 5.58 -9.90
CA ILE A 253 11.75 6.96 -10.17
C ILE A 253 12.95 7.90 -10.12
N SER A 254 13.84 7.74 -9.13
CA SER A 254 15.07 8.53 -9.04
C SER A 254 16.01 8.30 -10.22
N LYS A 255 16.15 7.06 -10.69
CA LYS A 255 16.93 6.73 -11.90
C LYS A 255 16.31 7.31 -13.17
N MET A 256 14.98 7.27 -13.31
CA MET A 256 14.28 7.89 -14.44
C MET A 256 14.50 9.41 -14.46
N LYS A 257 14.38 10.08 -13.31
CA LYS A 257 14.71 11.51 -13.16
C LYS A 257 16.16 11.83 -13.57
N GLN A 258 17.12 10.99 -13.19
CA GLN A 258 18.53 11.18 -13.58
C GLN A 258 18.76 10.97 -15.09
N GLY A 259 18.13 9.96 -15.70
CA GLY A 259 18.22 9.69 -17.14
C GLY A 259 17.63 10.80 -18.01
N ASP A 260 16.51 11.39 -17.58
CA ASP A 260 15.90 12.54 -18.27
C ASP A 260 16.76 13.80 -18.12
N ALA A 261 17.34 14.04 -16.95
CA ALA A 261 18.24 15.18 -16.72
C ALA A 261 19.50 15.09 -17.60
N SER A 262 20.09 13.89 -17.78
CA SER A 262 21.21 13.70 -18.71
C SER A 262 20.81 13.96 -20.16
N SER A 263 19.62 13.51 -20.57
CA SER A 263 19.12 13.70 -21.94
C SER A 263 18.86 15.18 -22.25
N GLN A 264 18.30 15.93 -21.29
CA GLN A 264 18.13 17.38 -21.40
C GLN A 264 19.47 18.13 -21.44
N MET A 265 20.47 17.70 -20.67
CA MET A 265 21.80 18.29 -20.73
C MET A 265 22.50 18.06 -22.07
N ASP A 266 22.35 16.89 -22.67
CA ASP A 266 22.93 16.61 -23.99
C ASP A 266 22.23 17.39 -25.10
N GLN A 267 20.91 17.59 -24.99
CA GLN A 267 20.15 18.47 -25.89
C GLN A 267 20.57 19.94 -25.74
N ALA A 268 20.73 20.43 -24.51
CA ALA A 268 21.21 21.78 -24.23
C ALA A 268 22.66 22.00 -24.71
N LYS A 269 23.53 20.98 -24.61
CA LYS A 269 24.89 21.04 -25.19
C LYS A 269 24.86 21.10 -26.70
N LEU A 270 24.00 20.32 -27.35
CA LEU A 270 23.83 20.34 -28.80
C LEU A 270 23.29 21.70 -29.29
N GLU A 271 22.34 22.30 -28.56
CA GLU A 271 21.84 23.64 -28.84
C GLU A 271 22.90 24.73 -28.60
N LEU A 272 23.70 24.61 -27.55
CA LEU A 272 24.82 25.50 -27.29
C LEU A 272 25.89 25.39 -28.41
N GLU A 273 26.19 24.18 -28.89
CA GLU A 273 27.09 23.97 -30.02
C GLU A 273 26.52 24.54 -31.32
N LYS A 274 25.23 24.35 -31.60
CA LYS A 274 24.54 24.98 -32.74
C LYS A 274 24.59 26.50 -32.66
N ALA A 275 24.38 27.08 -31.47
CA ALA A 275 24.46 28.52 -31.26
C ALA A 275 25.90 29.06 -31.44
N LYS A 276 26.92 28.34 -30.96
CA LYS A 276 28.33 28.68 -31.20
C LYS A 276 28.70 28.62 -32.68
N PHE A 277 28.22 27.60 -33.39
CA PHE A 277 28.44 27.47 -34.83
C PHE A 277 27.73 28.59 -35.61
N GLY A 278 26.48 28.92 -35.24
CA GLY A 278 25.75 30.05 -35.81
C GLY A 278 26.44 31.40 -35.58
N HIS A 279 27.03 31.61 -34.39
CA HIS A 279 27.82 32.80 -34.10
C HIS A 279 29.13 32.88 -34.89
N GLN A 280 29.81 31.75 -35.14
CA GLN A 280 30.99 31.71 -36.01
C GLN A 280 30.64 32.07 -37.45
N VAL A 281 29.56 31.50 -38.00
CA VAL A 281 29.11 31.82 -39.36
C VAL A 281 28.68 33.28 -39.48
N ALA A 282 27.97 33.83 -38.48
CA ALA A 282 27.60 35.24 -38.46
C ALA A 282 28.81 36.19 -38.35
N ASN A 283 29.84 35.82 -37.60
CA ASN A 283 31.10 36.58 -37.54
C ASN A 283 31.86 36.50 -38.87
N ASP A 284 31.87 35.34 -39.54
CA ASP A 284 32.52 35.19 -40.83
C ASP A 284 31.77 35.95 -41.93
N GLU A 285 30.44 35.95 -41.92
CA GLU A 285 29.61 36.80 -42.79
C GLU A 285 29.77 38.29 -42.49
N PHE A 286 29.87 38.69 -41.22
CA PHE A 286 30.14 40.07 -40.82
C PHE A 286 31.55 40.54 -41.20
N THR A 287 32.56 39.67 -41.08
CA THR A 287 33.93 39.98 -41.50
C THR A 287 34.03 40.10 -43.03
N ASN A 288 33.26 39.28 -43.75
CA ASN A 288 33.15 39.37 -45.20
C ASN A 288 32.31 40.58 -45.65
N SER A 289 31.27 40.96 -44.90
CA SER A 289 30.49 42.17 -45.19
C SER A 289 31.27 43.44 -44.89
N LEU A 290 32.10 43.48 -43.84
CA LEU A 290 33.05 44.56 -43.55
C LEU A 290 34.03 44.77 -44.71
N LYS A 291 34.60 43.70 -45.28
CA LYS A 291 35.45 43.79 -46.48
C LYS A 291 34.70 44.28 -47.72
N ALA A 292 33.42 43.92 -47.85
CA ALA A 292 32.58 44.39 -48.94
C ALA A 292 32.15 45.86 -48.78
N GLN A 293 31.97 46.33 -47.53
CA GLN A 293 31.55 47.69 -47.22
C GLN A 293 32.71 48.70 -47.23
N ASP A 294 33.93 48.26 -46.91
CA ASP A 294 35.18 49.03 -47.09
C ASP A 294 35.42 49.42 -48.56
N SER A 295 34.86 48.64 -49.50
CA SER A 295 34.95 48.91 -50.94
C SER A 295 33.94 49.96 -51.43
N GLN A 296 32.95 50.35 -50.61
CA GLN A 296 31.84 51.22 -51.01
C GLN A 296 31.79 52.59 -50.30
N TYR A 297 32.58 52.80 -49.23
CA TYR A 297 32.65 54.08 -48.51
C TYR A 297 34.06 54.66 -48.46
N ASN A 298 34.63 54.92 -49.64
CA ASN A 298 35.81 55.75 -49.79
C ASN A 298 35.43 57.24 -49.65
N THR A 299 35.02 57.67 -48.45
CA THR A 299 34.93 59.09 -48.11
C THR A 299 35.94 59.42 -47.02
N LYS A 300 36.90 60.28 -47.37
CA LYS A 300 38.10 60.73 -46.63
C LYS A 300 37.85 61.41 -45.27
N ASP A 301 36.69 61.24 -44.65
CA ASP A 301 36.36 61.88 -43.38
C ASP A 301 35.95 60.86 -42.30
N PRO A 302 36.92 60.39 -41.47
CA PRO A 302 36.66 59.42 -40.41
C PRO A 302 35.75 59.97 -39.30
N SER A 303 35.57 61.29 -39.21
CA SER A 303 34.65 61.90 -38.25
C SER A 303 33.18 61.72 -38.64
N ALA A 304 32.87 61.77 -39.95
CA ALA A 304 31.52 61.53 -40.46
C ALA A 304 31.10 60.06 -40.30
N ALA A 305 32.03 59.13 -40.55
CA ALA A 305 31.80 57.70 -40.31
C ALA A 305 31.57 57.38 -38.83
N LEU A 306 32.35 58.02 -37.94
CA LEU A 306 32.16 57.89 -36.49
C LEU A 306 30.78 58.43 -36.05
N SER A 307 30.36 59.57 -36.58
CA SER A 307 29.07 60.19 -36.26
C SER A 307 27.89 59.31 -36.66
N ASN A 308 27.89 58.78 -37.89
CA ASN A 308 26.84 57.87 -38.37
C ASN A 308 26.78 56.59 -37.54
N ARG A 309 27.94 56.00 -37.22
CA ARG A 309 28.03 54.79 -36.40
C ARG A 309 27.59 55.01 -34.96
N ALA A 310 27.90 56.17 -34.38
CA ALA A 310 27.41 56.55 -33.06
C ALA A 310 25.88 56.69 -33.07
N TYR A 311 25.32 57.31 -34.12
CA TYR A 311 23.87 57.45 -34.26
C TYR A 311 23.15 56.10 -34.29
N GLU A 312 23.65 55.14 -35.04
CA GLU A 312 23.10 53.78 -35.07
C GLU A 312 23.25 53.05 -33.73
N MET A 313 24.43 53.15 -33.09
CA MET A 313 24.73 52.44 -31.85
C MET A 313 23.97 52.97 -30.62
N PHE A 314 23.59 54.25 -30.65
CA PHE A 314 22.73 54.86 -29.63
C PHE A 314 21.24 54.88 -30.04
N GLY A 315 20.85 54.04 -31.00
CA GLY A 315 19.44 53.82 -31.35
C GLY A 315 18.75 55.05 -31.95
N GLY A 316 19.50 55.92 -32.62
CA GLY A 316 19.01 57.17 -33.21
C GLY A 316 18.91 58.35 -32.23
N ASP A 317 19.44 58.23 -31.01
CA ASP A 317 19.55 59.38 -30.11
C ASP A 317 20.71 60.30 -30.55
N ALA A 318 20.35 61.41 -31.20
CA ALA A 318 21.30 62.40 -31.69
C ALA A 318 22.16 63.03 -30.58
N THR A 319 21.64 63.15 -29.37
CA THR A 319 22.36 63.81 -28.25
C THR A 319 23.41 62.87 -27.67
N ALA A 320 23.03 61.62 -27.43
CA ALA A 320 23.95 60.59 -26.95
C ALA A 320 25.03 60.27 -28.00
N ALA A 321 24.64 60.17 -29.27
CA ALA A 321 25.57 59.95 -30.38
C ALA A 321 26.58 61.09 -30.53
N SER A 322 26.13 62.35 -30.52
CA SER A 322 27.01 63.51 -30.61
C SER A 322 27.98 63.58 -29.42
N THR A 323 27.50 63.31 -28.21
CA THR A 323 28.34 63.27 -27.00
C THR A 323 29.42 62.18 -27.11
N ALA A 324 29.06 61.00 -27.63
CA ALA A 324 30.01 59.91 -27.84
C ALA A 324 31.04 60.23 -28.92
N THR A 325 30.61 60.78 -30.05
CA THR A 325 31.50 61.21 -31.13
C THR A 325 32.50 62.26 -30.65
N LEU A 326 32.03 63.27 -29.92
CA LEU A 326 32.89 64.32 -29.36
C LEU A 326 33.86 63.76 -28.33
N GLY A 327 33.40 62.89 -27.42
CA GLY A 327 34.26 62.26 -26.41
C GLY A 327 35.39 61.42 -27.03
N ILE A 328 35.09 60.72 -28.12
CA ILE A 328 36.09 59.90 -28.83
C ILE A 328 37.11 60.77 -29.58
N ILE A 329 36.66 61.84 -30.25
CA ILE A 329 37.56 62.80 -30.90
C ILE A 329 38.45 63.49 -29.87
N GLN A 330 37.90 63.87 -28.73
CA GLN A 330 38.64 64.50 -27.65
C GLN A 330 39.66 63.53 -27.03
N ALA A 331 39.29 62.27 -26.79
CA ALA A 331 40.22 61.25 -26.31
C ALA A 331 41.39 61.01 -27.28
N TYR A 332 41.12 61.03 -28.59
CA TYR A 332 42.15 60.94 -29.61
C TYR A 332 43.08 62.16 -29.59
N GLN A 333 42.54 63.38 -29.44
CA GLN A 333 43.33 64.61 -29.36
C GLN A 333 44.18 64.67 -28.09
N ASN A 334 43.61 64.32 -26.92
CA ASN A 334 44.31 64.31 -25.63
C ASN A 334 45.51 63.36 -25.62
N THR A 335 45.44 62.27 -26.38
CA THR A 335 46.51 61.26 -26.49
C THR A 335 47.48 61.53 -27.66
N GLY A 336 47.29 62.64 -28.37
CA GLY A 336 48.08 63.00 -29.55
C GLY A 336 47.92 62.03 -30.73
N GLY A 337 46.92 61.14 -30.70
CA GLY A 337 46.65 60.17 -31.75
C GLY A 337 47.72 59.08 -31.94
N THR A 338 48.54 58.81 -30.91
CA THR A 338 49.72 57.92 -31.05
C THR A 338 49.53 56.51 -30.51
N SER A 339 48.54 56.27 -29.64
CA SER A 339 48.34 54.98 -28.98
C SER A 339 46.86 54.66 -28.73
N LEU A 340 46.38 53.57 -29.34
CA LEU A 340 45.04 53.03 -29.07
C LEU A 340 44.84 52.64 -27.60
N PRO A 341 45.78 51.94 -26.92
CA PRO A 341 45.66 51.69 -25.49
C PRO A 341 45.49 52.96 -24.64
N ALA A 342 46.19 54.04 -24.97
CA ALA A 342 46.06 55.31 -24.25
C ALA A 342 44.69 55.96 -24.52
N MET A 343 44.21 55.92 -25.76
CA MET A 343 42.89 56.44 -26.14
C MET A 343 41.75 55.67 -25.44
N LEU A 344 41.85 54.34 -25.34
CA LEU A 344 40.86 53.53 -24.63
C LEU A 344 40.85 53.80 -23.12
N ALA A 345 42.02 54.07 -22.52
CA ALA A 345 42.11 54.47 -21.11
C ALA A 345 41.46 55.84 -20.86
N GLU A 346 41.59 56.79 -21.79
CA GLU A 346 40.94 58.10 -21.68
C GLU A 346 39.40 57.97 -21.81
N ILE A 347 38.93 57.06 -22.65
CA ILE A 347 37.50 56.75 -22.78
C ILE A 347 36.94 56.10 -21.51
N ASP A 348 37.72 55.23 -20.86
CA ASP A 348 37.34 54.67 -19.56
C ASP A 348 37.11 55.76 -18.52
N ASN A 349 37.87 56.87 -18.58
CA ASN A 349 37.68 58.02 -17.69
C ASN A 349 36.46 58.88 -18.07
N LEU A 350 36.04 58.89 -19.34
CA LEU A 350 34.88 59.66 -19.83
C LEU A 350 33.53 59.01 -19.49
N THR A 351 33.48 57.69 -19.32
CA THR A 351 32.24 56.94 -19.09
C THR A 351 32.17 56.36 -17.68
N THR A 352 31.68 57.12 -16.70
CA THR A 352 31.77 56.75 -15.27
C THR A 352 30.57 55.98 -14.70
N SER A 353 29.54 55.63 -15.47
CA SER A 353 28.26 55.21 -14.86
C SER A 353 27.49 54.03 -15.46
N ASP A 354 27.88 53.44 -16.60
CA ASP A 354 27.22 52.22 -17.12
C ASP A 354 28.17 51.34 -17.95
N PRO A 355 28.37 50.05 -17.60
CA PRO A 355 29.23 49.12 -18.34
C PRO A 355 28.85 48.93 -19.81
N LEU A 356 27.55 48.94 -20.15
CA LEU A 356 27.07 48.76 -21.53
C LEU A 356 27.40 49.98 -22.39
N THR A 357 27.16 51.17 -21.83
CA THR A 357 27.52 52.43 -22.48
C THR A 357 29.03 52.54 -22.68
N ARG A 358 29.84 52.15 -21.69
CA ARG A 358 31.30 52.13 -21.79
C ARG A 358 31.80 51.22 -22.93
N ASP A 359 31.22 50.04 -23.07
CA ASP A 359 31.59 49.11 -24.15
C ASP A 359 31.26 49.68 -25.54
N ARG A 360 30.12 50.37 -25.68
CA ARG A 360 29.75 51.08 -26.92
C ARG A 360 30.77 52.16 -27.28
N TYR A 361 31.22 52.96 -26.30
CA TYR A 361 32.26 53.96 -26.53
C TYR A 361 33.58 53.34 -26.98
N LYS A 362 33.99 52.22 -26.38
CA LYS A 362 35.20 51.49 -26.78
C LYS A 362 35.11 50.92 -28.20
N GLN A 363 33.96 50.37 -28.57
CA GLN A 363 33.73 49.86 -29.92
C GLN A 363 33.77 50.97 -30.98
N LEU A 364 33.18 52.14 -30.68
CA LEU A 364 33.24 53.30 -31.55
C LEU A 364 34.67 53.83 -31.68
N ALA A 365 35.44 53.87 -30.60
CA ALA A 365 36.81 54.32 -30.59
C ALA A 365 37.77 53.40 -31.35
N LEU A 366 37.59 52.08 -31.22
CA LEU A 366 38.28 51.10 -32.04
C LEU A 366 37.98 51.32 -33.52
N GLY A 367 36.71 51.51 -33.88
CA GLY A 367 36.30 51.79 -35.25
C GLY A 367 36.93 53.07 -35.81
N PHE A 368 36.93 54.15 -35.03
CA PHE A 368 37.55 55.42 -35.39
C PHE A 368 39.07 55.31 -35.54
N TRP A 369 39.73 54.60 -34.62
CA TRP A 369 41.17 54.37 -34.65
C TRP A 369 41.58 53.58 -35.90
N LEU A 370 40.88 52.48 -36.22
CA LEU A 370 41.12 51.71 -37.43
C LEU A 370 40.90 52.56 -38.69
N GLY A 371 39.83 53.36 -38.71
CA GLY A 371 39.50 54.26 -39.82
C GLY A 371 40.54 55.36 -40.07
N ILE A 372 41.23 55.87 -39.03
CA ILE A 372 42.29 56.87 -39.17
C ILE A 372 43.66 56.24 -39.42
N SER A 373 43.98 55.14 -38.72
CA SER A 373 45.30 54.53 -38.76
C SER A 373 45.54 53.68 -40.02
N GLY A 374 44.48 53.37 -40.78
CA GLY A 374 44.55 52.61 -42.04
C GLY A 374 45.19 51.23 -41.89
N LYS A 375 45.11 50.64 -40.69
CA LYS A 375 45.73 49.36 -40.31
C LYS A 375 44.70 48.43 -39.70
#